data_AF-A0A3S9VTU3-F1
#
_entry.id   AF-A0A3S9VTU3-F1
#
_cell.length_a   1.000
_cell.length_b   1.000
_cell.length_c   1.000
_cell.angle_alpha   90.00
_cell.angle_beta   90.00
_cell.angle_gamma   90.00
#
_symmetry.space_group_name_H-M   'P 1'
#
loop_
_entity.id
_entity.type
_entity.pdbx_description
1 polymer ?
#
loop_
_entity_poly.entity_id
_entity_poly.type
_entity_poly.pdbx_seq_one_letter_code
_entity_poly.pdbx_strand_id
1 'polypeptide(L)'
;MIEDEWLLFHERKDNPVRFQKNEEKKVLVYWQTENVQTKVMELLIGFEALGEFYSPTGKLLEFCELVAIAEQVLGIRIKNFRQLKSRVLKRYKEETVLDQMEKLIERLRVQVYK
;
A
#
# COMPACT_ATOMS: atom_id res chain seq x y z
N MET A 1 1.18 7.90 21.94
CA MET A 1 0.25 8.63 22.82
C MET A 1 -0.29 9.82 22.03
N ILE A 2 -1.49 10.34 22.26
CA ILE A 2 -2.10 11.40 21.41
C ILE A 2 -1.19 12.64 21.28
N GLU A 3 -0.38 12.92 22.30
CA GLU A 3 0.61 14.00 22.32
C GLU A 3 1.75 13.81 21.31
N ASP A 4 2.21 12.57 21.09
CA ASP A 4 3.27 12.28 20.12
C ASP A 4 2.79 12.56 18.68
N GLU A 5 1.52 12.25 18.39
CA GLU A 5 0.91 12.52 17.08
C GLU A 5 0.68 14.01 16.87
N TRP A 6 0.33 14.75 17.92
CA TRP A 6 0.12 16.20 17.87
C TRP A 6 1.43 16.97 17.66
N LEU A 7 2.52 16.51 18.27
CA LEU A 7 3.87 17.03 18.07
C LEU A 7 4.35 16.76 16.63
N LEU A 8 4.16 15.54 16.13
CA LEU A 8 4.50 15.19 14.75
C LEU A 8 3.72 16.01 13.71
N PHE A 9 2.45 16.35 14.01
CA PHE A 9 1.64 17.21 13.15
C PHE A 9 2.21 18.64 13.07
N HIS A 10 2.62 19.21 14.20
CA HIS A 10 3.24 20.55 14.23
C HIS A 10 4.61 20.54 13.55
N GLU A 11 5.41 19.50 13.79
CA GLU A 11 6.73 19.39 13.18
C GLU A 11 6.65 19.29 11.65
N ARG A 12 5.63 18.60 11.11
CA ARG A 12 5.35 18.59 9.65
C ARG A 12 4.93 19.93 9.09
N LYS A 13 4.16 20.70 9.86
CA LYS A 13 3.69 22.03 9.44
C LYS A 13 4.83 23.04 9.44
N ASP A 14 5.70 22.98 10.45
CA ASP A 14 6.77 23.96 10.66
C ASP A 14 8.04 23.62 9.89
N ASN A 15 8.29 22.33 9.60
CA ASN A 15 9.45 21.86 8.85
C ASN A 15 9.08 20.96 7.67
N PRO A 16 8.26 21.41 6.71
CA PRO A 16 7.71 20.57 5.64
C PRO A 16 8.80 19.91 4.78
N VAL A 17 9.96 20.57 4.61
CA VAL A 17 11.12 20.07 3.84
C VAL A 17 11.74 18.82 4.46
N ARG A 18 11.72 18.66 5.80
CA ARG A 18 12.22 17.45 6.47
C ARG A 18 11.34 16.22 6.20
N PHE A 19 10.11 16.46 5.78
CA PHE A 19 9.12 15.43 5.46
C PHE A 19 8.80 15.36 3.96
N GLN A 20 9.52 16.10 3.12
CA GLN A 20 9.51 15.91 1.68
C GLN A 20 10.11 14.53 1.38
N LYS A 21 9.24 13.52 1.30
CA LYS A 21 9.57 12.24 0.69
C LYS A 21 9.86 12.50 -0.78
N ASN A 22 11.02 12.02 -1.25
CA ASN A 22 11.39 11.88 -2.66
C ASN A 22 10.16 11.78 -3.57
N GLU A 23 10.04 12.72 -4.50
CA GLU A 23 8.86 13.03 -5.33
C GLU A 23 8.36 11.92 -6.27
N GLU A 24 8.80 10.66 -6.15
CA GLU A 24 8.36 9.57 -7.03
C GLU A 24 8.03 8.26 -6.31
N LYS A 25 7.60 8.30 -5.05
CA LYS A 25 6.93 7.11 -4.49
C LYS A 25 5.45 7.14 -4.84
N LYS A 26 5.12 6.63 -6.04
CA LYS A 26 3.75 6.22 -6.39
C LYS A 26 3.14 5.50 -5.19
N VAL A 27 2.00 5.96 -4.71
CA VAL A 27 1.29 5.33 -3.59
C VAL A 27 0.90 3.92 -4.04
N LEU A 28 1.66 2.92 -3.59
CA LEU A 28 1.47 1.52 -3.99
C LEU A 28 0.23 0.90 -3.33
N VAL A 29 -0.17 1.39 -2.15
CA VAL A 29 -1.19 0.76 -1.30
C VAL A 29 -1.96 1.85 -0.54
N TYR A 30 -3.23 2.06 -0.88
CA TYR A 30 -4.20 2.79 -0.05
C TYR A 30 -4.80 1.83 0.99
N TRP A 31 -4.63 2.19 2.26
CA TRP A 31 -5.17 1.45 3.40
C TRP A 31 -6.61 1.88 3.66
N GLN A 32 -7.56 0.98 3.45
CA GLN A 32 -8.99 1.29 3.57
C GLN A 32 -9.77 0.38 4.53
N THR A 33 -9.14 -0.67 5.07
CA THR A 33 -9.86 -1.74 5.77
C THR A 33 -9.54 -1.80 7.26
N GLU A 34 -10.56 -2.00 8.10
CA GLU A 34 -10.39 -2.30 9.52
C GLU A 34 -10.06 -3.77 9.78
N ASN A 35 -10.34 -4.66 8.84
CA ASN A 35 -10.13 -6.10 8.99
C ASN A 35 -8.63 -6.44 9.06
N VAL A 36 -8.20 -7.01 10.19
CA VAL A 36 -6.79 -7.34 10.47
C VAL A 36 -6.16 -8.26 9.41
N GLN A 37 -6.90 -9.25 8.89
CA GLN A 37 -6.34 -10.15 7.87
C GLN A 37 -6.13 -9.42 6.54
N THR A 38 -7.07 -8.57 6.15
CA THR A 38 -6.94 -7.76 4.93
C THR A 38 -5.81 -6.75 5.04
N LYS A 39 -5.64 -6.13 6.23
CA LYS A 39 -4.51 -5.26 6.57
C LYS A 39 -3.17 -5.97 6.37
N VAL A 40 -3.03 -7.17 6.92
CA VAL A 40 -1.82 -7.97 6.75
C VAL A 40 -1.59 -8.30 5.27
N MET A 41 -2.64 -8.61 4.51
CA MET A 41 -2.49 -8.86 3.07
C MET A 41 -2.05 -7.64 2.26
N GLU A 42 -2.59 -6.46 2.55
CA GLU A 42 -2.17 -5.19 1.91
C GLU A 42 -0.68 -4.94 2.13
N LEU A 43 -0.19 -5.18 3.35
CA LEU A 43 1.22 -5.04 3.71
C LEU A 43 2.11 -6.07 3.01
N LEU A 44 1.70 -7.33 2.95
CA LEU A 44 2.45 -8.39 2.28
C LEU A 44 2.54 -8.18 0.76
N ILE A 45 1.47 -7.67 0.13
CA ILE A 45 1.49 -7.28 -1.29
C ILE A 45 2.46 -6.11 -1.50
N GLY A 46 2.45 -5.13 -0.58
CA GLY A 46 3.41 -4.05 -0.60
C GLY A 46 4.85 -4.54 -0.53
N PHE A 47 5.16 -5.51 0.33
CA PHE A 47 6.48 -6.14 0.38
C PHE A 47 6.83 -6.83 -0.93
N GLU A 48 5.98 -7.71 -1.43
CA GLU A 48 6.20 -8.42 -2.71
C GLU A 48 6.50 -7.46 -3.87
N ALA A 49 5.89 -6.26 -3.88
CA ALA A 49 6.12 -5.25 -4.91
C ALA A 49 7.41 -4.42 -4.71
N LEU A 50 7.97 -4.36 -3.50
CA LEU A 50 9.19 -3.59 -3.20
C LEU A 50 10.47 -4.32 -3.64
N GLY A 51 10.44 -5.65 -3.77
CA GLY A 51 11.57 -6.43 -4.22
C GLY A 51 11.50 -7.90 -3.84
N GLU A 52 12.56 -8.63 -4.19
CA GLU A 52 12.71 -10.05 -3.85
C GLU A 52 13.19 -10.23 -2.41
N PHE A 53 12.58 -11.16 -1.69
CA PHE A 53 12.98 -11.53 -0.34
C PHE A 53 13.66 -12.88 -0.35
N TYR A 54 14.72 -13.02 0.43
CA TYR A 54 15.46 -14.28 0.53
C TYR A 54 15.48 -14.76 1.98
N SER A 55 15.45 -16.08 2.16
CA SER A 55 15.68 -16.72 3.46
C SER A 55 17.13 -16.49 3.91
N PRO A 56 17.45 -16.71 5.20
CA PRO A 56 18.83 -16.72 5.68
C PRO A 56 19.74 -17.73 4.95
N THR A 57 19.15 -18.74 4.32
CA THR A 57 19.86 -19.75 3.51
C THR A 57 19.97 -19.39 2.03
N GLY A 58 19.53 -18.19 1.63
CA GLY A 58 19.60 -17.69 0.25
C GLY A 58 18.50 -18.21 -0.68
N LYS A 59 17.41 -18.78 -0.15
CA LYS A 59 16.27 -19.23 -0.96
C LYS A 59 15.29 -18.06 -1.17
N LEU A 60 14.87 -17.82 -2.41
CA LEU A 60 13.81 -16.84 -2.71
C LEU A 60 12.52 -17.21 -1.97
N LEU A 61 11.93 -16.25 -1.28
CA LEU A 61 10.68 -16.39 -0.56
C LEU A 61 9.50 -16.11 -1.50
N GLU A 62 8.68 -17.13 -1.71
CA GLU A 62 7.40 -16.99 -2.36
C GLU A 62 6.40 -16.28 -1.43
N PHE A 63 5.35 -15.71 -2.03
CA PHE A 63 4.30 -15.01 -1.29
C PHE A 63 3.64 -15.85 -0.18
N CYS A 64 3.52 -17.17 -0.37
CA CYS A 64 2.99 -18.06 0.66
C CYS A 64 3.92 -18.18 1.88
N GLU A 65 5.24 -18.10 1.67
CA GLU A 65 6.23 -18.09 2.75
C GLU A 65 6.18 -16.76 3.50
N LEU A 66 5.97 -15.63 2.80
CA LEU A 66 5.71 -14.33 3.43
C LEU A 66 4.43 -14.35 4.30
N VAL A 67 3.36 -15.01 3.82
CA VAL A 67 2.13 -15.23 4.60
C VAL A 67 2.41 -16.08 5.85
N ALA A 68 3.14 -17.18 5.72
CA ALA A 68 3.46 -18.05 6.85
C ALA A 68 4.28 -17.32 7.94
N ILE A 69 5.25 -16.50 7.53
CA ILE A 69 6.02 -15.66 8.46
C ILE A 69 5.09 -14.67 9.18
N ALA A 70 4.18 -14.02 8.46
CA ALA A 70 3.23 -13.08 9.06
C ALA A 70 2.26 -13.78 10.03
N GLU A 71 1.75 -14.97 9.69
CA GLU A 71 0.94 -15.79 10.59
C GLU A 71 1.69 -16.12 11.89
N GLN A 72 2.95 -16.53 11.77
CA GLN A 72 3.80 -16.87 12.92
C GLN A 72 4.08 -15.66 13.81
N VAL A 73 4.49 -14.54 13.22
CA VAL A 73 4.87 -13.32 13.96
C VAL A 73 3.66 -12.67 14.63
N LEU A 74 2.50 -12.68 13.97
CA LEU A 74 1.30 -12.00 14.46
C LEU A 74 0.35 -12.91 15.24
N GLY A 75 0.60 -14.22 15.30
CA GLY A 75 -0.26 -15.18 15.97
C GLY A 75 -1.65 -15.32 15.33
N ILE A 76 -1.77 -15.08 14.02
CA ILE A 76 -3.04 -15.13 13.27
C ILE A 76 -3.05 -16.29 12.27
N ARG A 77 -4.23 -16.59 11.71
CA ARG A 77 -4.38 -17.57 10.64
C ARG A 77 -5.19 -17.02 9.46
N ILE A 78 -4.61 -17.04 8.27
CA ILE A 78 -5.13 -16.53 6.99
C ILE A 78 -5.41 -17.71 6.04
N LYS A 79 -6.47 -18.47 6.32
CA LYS A 79 -6.81 -19.72 5.61
C LYS A 79 -7.00 -19.56 4.08
N ASN A 80 -7.36 -18.36 3.60
CA ASN A 80 -7.72 -18.09 2.19
C ASN A 80 -6.87 -16.98 1.54
N PHE A 81 -5.57 -16.91 1.88
CA PHE A 81 -4.70 -15.80 1.46
C PHE A 81 -4.66 -15.57 -0.06
N ARG A 82 -4.79 -16.60 -0.91
CA ARG A 82 -4.83 -16.43 -2.38
C ARG A 82 -6.07 -15.65 -2.84
N GLN A 83 -7.24 -16.00 -2.32
CA GLN A 83 -8.49 -15.30 -2.62
C GLN A 83 -8.46 -13.87 -2.06
N LEU A 84 -7.91 -13.71 -0.85
CA LEU A 84 -7.77 -12.41 -0.21
C LEU A 84 -6.81 -11.50 -1.00
N LYS A 85 -5.65 -12.03 -1.42
CA LYS A 85 -4.72 -11.35 -2.34
C LYS A 85 -5.41 -10.89 -3.62
N SER A 86 -6.17 -11.77 -4.26
CA SER A 86 -6.91 -11.44 -5.49
C SER A 86 -7.93 -10.31 -5.27
N ARG A 87 -8.69 -10.35 -4.16
CA ARG A 87 -9.64 -9.29 -3.79
C ARG A 87 -8.93 -7.95 -3.52
N VAL A 88 -7.83 -7.97 -2.78
CA VAL A 88 -7.04 -6.77 -2.49
C VAL A 88 -6.51 -6.15 -3.80
N LEU A 89 -5.92 -6.97 -4.68
CA LEU A 89 -5.43 -6.51 -5.98
C LEU A 89 -6.53 -5.99 -6.91
N LYS A 90 -7.75 -6.57 -6.85
CA LYS A 90 -8.90 -6.06 -7.61
C LYS A 90 -9.30 -4.65 -7.17
N ARG A 91 -9.28 -4.35 -5.86
CA ARG A 91 -9.55 -2.98 -5.36
C ARG A 91 -8.53 -1.95 -5.86
N TYR A 92 -7.29 -2.36 -6.11
CA TYR A 92 -6.28 -1.48 -6.72
C TYR A 92 -6.41 -1.32 -8.23
N LYS A 93 -7.17 -2.21 -8.89
CA LYS A 93 -7.47 -2.13 -10.34
C LYS A 93 -8.80 -1.43 -10.62
N GLU A 94 -9.66 -1.30 -9.61
CA GLU A 94 -10.84 -0.44 -9.69
C GLU A 94 -10.33 1.00 -9.81
N GLU A 95 -10.50 1.56 -11.00
CA GLU A 95 -10.14 2.92 -11.36
C GLU A 95 -10.61 3.86 -10.25
N THR A 96 -9.68 4.54 -9.59
CA THR A 96 -10.05 5.42 -8.50
C THR A 96 -10.88 6.59 -9.06
N VAL A 97 -11.73 7.20 -8.24
CA VAL A 97 -12.45 8.43 -8.65
C VAL A 97 -11.46 9.50 -9.14
N LEU A 98 -10.25 9.53 -8.56
CA LEU A 98 -9.13 10.36 -9.01
C LEU A 98 -8.65 10.01 -10.42
N ASP A 99 -8.45 8.73 -10.74
CA ASP A 99 -8.08 8.28 -12.10
C ASP A 99 -9.18 8.63 -13.13
N GLN A 100 -10.46 8.53 -12.75
CA GLN A 100 -11.60 8.93 -13.59
C GLN A 100 -11.65 10.45 -13.79
N MET A 101 -11.38 11.22 -12.73
CA MET A 101 -11.30 12.68 -12.77
C MET A 101 -10.12 13.16 -13.62
N GLU A 102 -8.94 12.54 -13.50
CA GLU A 102 -7.78 12.85 -14.33
C GLU A 102 -8.08 12.60 -15.81
N LYS A 103 -8.71 11.46 -16.14
CA LYS A 103 -9.14 11.17 -17.51
C LYS A 103 -10.20 12.16 -18.03
N LEU A 104 -11.09 12.64 -17.17
CA LEU A 104 -12.07 13.69 -17.52
C LEU A 104 -11.37 15.02 -17.79
N ILE A 105 -10.43 15.43 -16.93
CA ILE A 105 -9.65 16.66 -17.09
C ILE A 105 -8.82 16.61 -18.38
N GLU A 106 -8.18 15.48 -18.68
CA GLU A 106 -7.39 15.29 -19.90
C GLU A 106 -8.26 15.39 -21.16
N ARG A 107 -9.45 14.78 -21.15
CA ARG A 107 -10.42 14.90 -22.26
C ARG A 107 -10.89 16.34 -22.46
N LEU A 108 -11.16 17.07 -21.37
CA LEU A 108 -11.57 18.47 -21.43
C LEU A 108 -10.44 19.36 -21.96
N ARG A 109 -9.18 19.11 -21.58
CA ARG A 109 -8.02 19.83 -22.14
C ARG A 109 -7.88 19.61 -23.64
N VAL A 110 -8.04 18.38 -24.12
CA VAL A 110 -7.97 18.07 -25.57
C VAL A 110 -9.11 18.74 -26.36
N GLN A 111 -10.27 18.99 -25.74
CA GLN A 111 -11.38 19.71 -26.37
C GLN A 111 -11.17 21.23 -26.45
N VAL A 112 -10.38 21.84 -25.57
CA VAL A 112 -10.11 23.30 -25.56
C VAL A 112 -9.08 23.72 -26.62
N TYR A 113 -8.30 22.77 -27.16
CA TYR A 113 -7.28 23.01 -28.20
C TYR A 113 -7.70 22.52 -29.61
N LYS A 114 -8.99 22.29 -29.83
CA LYS A 114 -9.60 22.14 -31.17
C LYS A 114 -10.57 23.28 -31.42
#